data_AF-U7HQX1-F1
#
_entry.id   AF-U7HQX1-F1
#
_cell.length_a   1.000
_cell.length_b   1.000
_cell.length_c   1.000
_cell.angle_alpha   90.00
_cell.angle_beta   90.00
_cell.angle_gamma   90.00
#
_symmetry.space_group_name_H-M   'P 1'
#
loop_
_entity.id
_entity.type
_entity.pdbx_description
1 polymer ?
#
loop_
_entity_poly.entity_id
_entity_poly.type
_entity_poly.pdbx_seq_one_letter_code
_entity_poly.pdbx_strand_id
1 'polypeptide(L)'
;MYRDFKTTLELILAVLENDNLTSEQLRERFAGMPDRTFKRHMATARKHGAQMECVADSRGRYTWICRNRRQIETRVRTWVIFERERTLVGESQLDLLHQAL
;
A
#
# COMPACT_ATOMS: atom_id res chain seq x y z
N MET A 1 -13.00 6.16 2.91
CA MET A 1 -12.02 7.03 2.23
C MET A 1 -10.61 6.90 2.83
N TYR A 2 -10.43 6.84 4.16
CA TYR A 2 -9.09 6.69 4.79
C TYR A 2 -8.48 5.28 4.77
N ARG A 3 -9.29 4.21 4.92
CA ARG A 3 -8.80 2.82 4.76
C ARG A 3 -8.12 2.58 3.40
N ASP A 4 -8.65 3.21 2.34
CA ASP A 4 -8.13 3.04 0.98
C ASP A 4 -6.70 3.61 0.80
N PHE A 5 -6.34 4.68 1.51
CA PHE A 5 -5.01 5.27 1.38
C PHE A 5 -3.96 4.46 2.15
N LYS A 6 -4.28 3.98 3.36
CA LYS A 6 -3.42 3.06 4.11
C LYS A 6 -3.06 1.83 3.28
N THR A 7 -4.04 1.17 2.68
CA THR A 7 -3.80 0.01 1.78
C THR A 7 -2.91 0.38 0.60
N THR A 8 -3.05 1.60 0.06
CA THR A 8 -2.17 2.09 -1.01
C THR A 8 -0.71 2.20 -0.54
N LEU A 9 -0.48 2.77 0.64
CA LEU A 9 0.85 2.88 1.22
C LEU A 9 1.47 1.51 1.52
N GLU A 10 0.67 0.57 2.03
CA GLU A 10 1.11 -0.79 2.31
C GLU A 10 1.44 -1.57 1.02
N LEU A 11 0.69 -1.35 -0.07
CA LEU A 11 1.01 -1.89 -1.39
C LEU A 11 2.34 -1.33 -1.92
N ILE A 12 2.59 -0.03 -1.75
CA ILE A 12 3.87 0.58 -2.13
C ILE A 12 5.00 -0.05 -1.31
N LEU A 13 4.84 -0.18 0.01
CA LEU A 13 5.82 -0.84 0.87
C LEU A 13 6.08 -2.29 0.44
N ALA A 14 5.05 -3.06 0.10
CA ALA A 14 5.23 -4.45 -0.34
C ALA A 14 6.11 -4.54 -1.59
N VAL A 15 5.94 -3.63 -2.55
CA VAL A 15 6.77 -3.57 -3.76
C VAL A 15 8.17 -3.04 -3.43
N LEU A 16 8.31 -2.08 -2.50
CA LEU A 16 9.63 -1.68 -2.02
C LEU A 16 10.30 -2.82 -1.24
N GLU A 17 9.60 -3.69 -0.54
CA GLU A 17 10.27 -4.81 0.15
C GLU A 17 10.72 -5.90 -0.83
N ASN A 18 10.01 -6.04 -1.95
CA ASN A 18 10.28 -7.04 -2.96
C ASN A 18 9.80 -6.60 -4.37
N ASP A 19 10.76 -6.19 -5.18
CA ASP A 19 10.59 -5.68 -6.54
C ASP A 19 10.25 -6.79 -7.59
N ASN A 20 9.91 -8.01 -7.16
CA ASN A 20 9.61 -9.16 -8.02
C ASN A 20 8.23 -9.78 -7.79
N LEU A 21 7.30 -9.01 -7.20
CA LEU A 21 5.94 -9.49 -6.95
C LEU A 21 5.05 -9.29 -8.18
N THR A 22 4.31 -10.34 -8.55
CA THR A 22 3.27 -10.24 -9.58
C THR A 22 2.01 -9.57 -9.05
N SER A 23 1.13 -9.12 -9.96
CA SER A 23 -0.18 -8.58 -9.57
C SER A 23 -1.02 -9.59 -8.78
N GLU A 24 -0.90 -10.89 -9.06
CA GLU A 24 -1.61 -11.94 -8.33
C GLU A 24 -1.10 -12.07 -6.90
N GLN A 25 0.21 -12.20 -6.72
CA GLN A 25 0.84 -12.32 -5.40
C GLN A 25 0.54 -11.09 -4.52
N LEU A 26 0.56 -9.89 -5.10
CA LEU A 26 0.17 -8.68 -4.38
C LEU A 26 -1.31 -8.74 -3.97
N ARG A 27 -2.22 -9.08 -4.87
CA ARG A 27 -3.66 -9.14 -4.54
C ARG A 27 -3.97 -10.17 -3.47
N GLU A 28 -3.34 -11.35 -3.53
CA GLU A 28 -3.49 -12.40 -2.52
C GLU A 28 -3.04 -11.94 -1.14
N ARG A 29 -1.89 -11.24 -1.06
CA ARG A 29 -1.38 -10.67 0.21
C ARG A 29 -2.35 -9.70 0.88
N PHE A 30 -3.24 -9.08 0.11
CA PHE A 30 -4.27 -8.15 0.60
C PHE A 30 -5.68 -8.75 0.48
N ALA A 31 -5.85 -9.97 0.99
CA ALA A 31 -7.15 -10.67 1.12
C ALA A 31 -7.88 -10.92 -0.21
N GLY A 32 -7.12 -11.28 -1.26
CA GLY A 32 -7.72 -11.58 -2.57
C GLY A 32 -8.31 -10.36 -3.25
N MET A 33 -7.65 -9.20 -3.14
CA MET A 33 -8.13 -7.93 -3.66
C MET A 33 -8.56 -8.02 -5.14
N PRO A 34 -9.76 -7.52 -5.52
CA PRO A 34 -10.19 -7.49 -6.90
C PRO A 34 -9.24 -6.68 -7.80
N ASP A 35 -9.02 -7.14 -9.05
CA ASP A 35 -8.09 -6.49 -10.00
C ASP A 35 -8.41 -5.00 -10.24
N ARG A 36 -9.70 -4.65 -10.37
CA ARG A 36 -10.13 -3.25 -10.53
C ARG A 36 -9.71 -2.38 -9.34
N THR A 37 -9.85 -2.91 -8.13
CA THR A 37 -9.48 -2.22 -6.89
C THR A 37 -7.96 -2.08 -6.80
N PHE A 38 -7.22 -3.12 -7.12
CA PHE A 38 -5.76 -3.11 -7.17
C PHE A 38 -5.22 -2.07 -8.16
N LYS A 39 -5.73 -2.04 -9.40
CA LYS A 39 -5.37 -1.03 -10.41
C LYS A 39 -5.65 0.39 -9.93
N ARG A 40 -6.75 0.60 -9.20
CA ARG A 40 -7.05 1.89 -8.59
C ARG A 40 -6.00 2.29 -7.55
N HIS A 41 -5.57 1.37 -6.66
CA HIS A 41 -4.49 1.65 -5.71
C HIS A 41 -3.17 1.96 -6.41
N MET A 42 -2.82 1.23 -7.47
CA MET A 42 -1.61 1.53 -8.26
C MET A 42 -1.67 2.91 -8.95
N ALA A 43 -2.84 3.31 -9.45
CA ALA A 43 -3.04 4.66 -9.99
C ALA A 43 -2.93 5.74 -8.89
N THR A 44 -3.52 5.49 -7.71
CA THR A 44 -3.39 6.37 -6.54
C THR A 44 -1.92 6.50 -6.12
N ALA A 45 -1.18 5.39 -6.02
CA ALA A 45 0.24 5.40 -5.68
C ALA A 45 1.04 6.33 -6.62
N ARG A 46 0.79 6.24 -7.94
CA ARG A 46 1.40 7.14 -8.94
C ARG A 46 1.01 8.59 -8.75
N LYS A 47 -0.27 8.88 -8.50
CA LYS A 47 -0.76 10.23 -8.21
C LYS A 47 -0.04 10.86 -7.02
N HIS A 48 0.36 10.04 -6.04
CA HIS A 48 1.12 10.46 -4.85
C HIS A 48 2.64 10.34 -5.02
N GLY A 49 3.12 10.20 -6.26
CA GLY A 49 4.53 10.28 -6.61
C GLY A 49 5.32 8.99 -6.45
N ALA A 50 4.67 7.84 -6.18
CA ALA A 50 5.34 6.55 -6.28
C ALA A 50 5.31 6.06 -7.73
N GLN A 51 6.47 5.96 -8.39
CA GLN A 51 6.58 5.54 -9.79
C GLN A 51 6.44 4.02 -9.91
N MET A 52 5.23 3.53 -9.66
CA MET A 52 4.87 2.11 -9.71
C MET A 52 4.76 1.66 -11.17
N GLU A 53 5.59 0.71 -11.57
CA GLU A 53 5.60 0.18 -12.94
C GLU A 53 5.45 -1.33 -12.93
N CYS A 54 4.73 -1.84 -13.93
CA CYS A 54 4.60 -3.26 -14.19
C CYS A 54 5.54 -3.58 -15.36
N VAL A 55 6.55 -4.42 -15.12
CA VAL A 55 7.61 -4.73 -16.07
C VAL A 55 7.72 -6.25 -16.24
N ALA A 56 8.15 -6.69 -17.42
CA ALA A 56 8.47 -8.10 -17.62
C ALA A 56 9.81 -8.44 -16.94
N ASP A 57 9.84 -9.47 -16.12
CA ASP A 57 11.06 -10.05 -15.57
C ASP A 57 11.78 -10.92 -16.61
N SER A 58 12.98 -11.40 -16.27
CA SER A 58 13.79 -12.27 -17.15
C SER A 58 13.14 -13.63 -17.46
N ARG A 59 12.04 -13.98 -16.77
CA ARG A 59 11.25 -15.20 -16.98
C ARG A 59 9.95 -14.91 -17.73
N GLY A 60 9.76 -13.69 -18.24
CA GLY A 60 8.57 -13.27 -18.98
C GLY A 60 7.34 -13.00 -18.11
N ARG A 61 7.48 -12.96 -16.78
CA ARG A 61 6.38 -12.64 -15.87
C ARG A 61 6.30 -11.14 -15.64
N TYR A 62 5.10 -10.62 -15.54
CA TYR A 62 4.88 -9.20 -15.22
C TYR A 62 4.96 -8.99 -13.71
N THR A 63 6.01 -8.30 -13.26
CA THR A 63 6.26 -7.95 -11.86
C THR A 63 6.19 -6.44 -11.63
N TRP A 64 5.97 -6.03 -10.39
CA TRP A 64 5.89 -4.63 -10.01
C TRP A 64 7.19 -4.13 -9.42
N ILE A 65 7.61 -2.96 -9.87
CA ILE A 65 8.77 -2.23 -9.35
C ILE A 65 8.36 -0.79 -9.01
N CYS A 66 9.17 -0.14 -8.17
CA CYS A 66 9.07 1.30 -7.94
C CYS A 66 10.35 2.01 -8.39
N ARG A 67 10.29 2.74 -9.51
CA ARG A 67 11.49 3.35 -10.14
C ARG A 67 12.19 4.36 -9.23
N ASN A 68 11.42 5.19 -8.55
CA ASN A 68 11.95 6.21 -7.65
C ASN A 68 12.01 5.75 -6.19
N ARG A 69 12.21 4.46 -5.95
CA ARG A 69 12.37 3.84 -4.62
C ARG A 69 13.13 4.72 -3.63
N ARG A 70 14.36 5.11 -3.98
CA ARG A 70 15.26 5.86 -3.08
C ARG A 70 14.67 7.19 -2.61
N GLN A 71 13.83 7.82 -3.43
CA GLN A 71 13.21 9.11 -3.11
C GLN A 71 11.99 8.95 -2.22
N ILE A 72 11.26 7.84 -2.33
CA ILE A 72 9.97 7.67 -1.67
C ILE A 72 10.03 6.78 -0.44
N GLU A 73 11.02 5.91 -0.31
CA GLU A 73 11.04 4.84 0.71
C GLU A 73 10.89 5.40 2.12
N THR A 74 11.73 6.36 2.50
CA THR A 74 11.66 7.01 3.82
C THR A 74 10.29 7.66 4.04
N ARG A 75 9.80 8.41 3.04
CA ARG A 75 8.50 9.09 3.13
C ARG A 75 7.36 8.08 3.33
N VAL A 76 7.28 7.04 2.51
CA VAL A 76 6.21 6.04 2.61
C VAL A 76 6.24 5.33 3.96
N ARG A 77 7.43 4.95 4.46
CA ARG A 77 7.56 4.33 5.79
C ARG A 77 7.05 5.24 6.90
N THR A 78 7.43 6.52 6.89
CA THR A 78 6.94 7.51 7.85
C THR A 78 5.41 7.67 7.79
N TRP A 79 4.85 7.75 6.59
CA TRP A 79 3.40 7.90 6.42
C TRP A 79 2.61 6.67 6.91
N VAL A 80 3.15 5.47 6.73
CA VAL A 80 2.51 4.24 7.27
C VAL A 80 2.52 4.22 8.79
N ILE A 81 3.60 4.68 9.44
CA ILE A 81 3.65 4.81 10.90
C ILE A 81 2.56 5.77 11.37
N PHE A 82 2.49 6.97 10.78
CA PHE A 82 1.46 7.95 11.14
C PHE A 82 0.04 7.42 10.93
N GLU A 83 -0.23 6.73 9.82
CA GLU A 83 -1.56 6.16 9.58
C GLU A 83 -1.91 5.04 10.57
N ARG A 84 -0.93 4.25 11.02
CA ARG A 84 -1.14 3.24 12.07
C ARG A 84 -1.42 3.89 13.43
N GLU A 85 -0.63 4.88 13.82
CA GLU A 85 -0.82 5.63 15.07
C GLU A 85 -2.19 6.33 15.09
N ARG A 86 -2.58 6.96 13.97
CA ARG A 86 -3.90 7.58 13.82
C ARG A 86 -5.04 6.57 13.95
N THR A 87 -4.87 5.36 13.41
CA THR A 87 -5.85 4.27 13.56
C THR A 87 -6.00 3.88 15.03
N LEU A 88 -4.88 3.71 15.74
CA LEU A 88 -4.86 3.31 17.17
C LEU A 88 -5.53 4.37 18.06
N VAL A 89 -5.25 5.65 17.84
CA VAL A 89 -5.89 6.75 18.58
C VAL A 89 -7.40 6.78 18.32
N GLY A 90 -7.82 6.58 17.07
CA GLY A 90 -9.25 6.53 16.71
C GLY A 90 -9.99 5.36 17.35
N GLU A 91 -9.37 4.17 17.40
CA GLU A 91 -9.93 2.99 18.07
C GLU A 91 -10.00 3.20 19.59
N SER A 92 -8.96 3.77 20.21
CA SER A 92 -8.95 4.10 21.64
C SER A 92 -10.05 5.10 22.03
N GLN A 93 -10.36 6.09 21.19
CA GLN A 93 -11.46 7.03 21.45
C GLN A 93 -12.84 6.38 21.33
N LEU A 94 -13.02 5.43 20.41
CA LEU A 94 -14.25 4.65 20.28
C LEU A 94 -14.46 3.73 21.48
N ASP A 95 -13.40 3.09 21.99
CA ASP A 95 -13.47 2.25 23.18
C ASP A 95 -13.82 3.06 24.43
N LEU A 96 -13.27 4.27 24.58
CA LEU A 96 -13.63 5.18 25.66
C LEU A 96 -15.09 5.64 25.58
N LEU A 97 -15.63 5.84 24.38
CA LEU A 97 -17.05 6.17 24.18
C LEU A 97 -17.97 4.97 24.50
N HIS A 98 -17.56 3.75 24.17
CA HIS A 98 -18.33 2.54 24.47
C HIS A 98 -18.32 2.17 25.96
N GLN A 99 -17.28 2.54 26.72
CA GLN A 99 -17.24 2.33 28.18
C GLN A 99 -18.05 3.38 28.97
N ALA A 100 -18.45 4.48 28.33
CA ALA A 100 -19.20 5.57 28.95
C ALA A 100 -20.73 5.45 28.78
N LEU A 101 -21.22 4.37 28.15
CA LEU A 101 -22.63 4.01 27.97
C LEU A 101 -22.99 2.77 28.80
#